data_AF-A0A7J9B835-F1
#
_entry.id   AF-A0A7J9B835-F1
#
_cell.length_a   1.000
_cell.length_b   1.000
_cell.length_c   1.000
_cell.angle_alpha   90.00
_cell.angle_beta   90.00
_cell.angle_gamma   90.00
#
_symmetry.space_group_name_H-M   'P 1'
#
loop_
_entity.id
_entity.type
_entity.pdbx_description
1 polymer ?
#
loop_
_entity_poly.entity_id
_entity_poly.type
_entity_poly.pdbx_seq_one_letter_code
_entity_poly.pdbx_strand_id
1 'polypeptide(L)' 'MRFFLNTDEVVQIVSGFSGVGEIIRDEKGKWILGYNLFLGKCSVFVAELWSILDGLLLL' A
#
# COMPACT_ATOMS: atom_id res chain seq x y z
N MET A 1 22.04 -1.00 3.22
CA MET A 1 21.04 -1.24 2.15
C MET A 1 19.78 -0.50 2.57
N ARG A 2 19.31 0.46 1.76
CA ARG A 2 18.05 1.17 2.02
C ARG A 2 16.97 0.69 1.08
N PHE A 3 15.76 0.56 1.62
CA PHE A 3 14.55 0.28 0.87
C PHE A 3 13.61 1.47 0.98
N PHE A 4 12.87 1.72 -0.09
CA PHE A 4 11.84 2.75 -0.17
C PHE A 4 10.51 2.05 -0.40
N LEU A 5 9.59 2.24 0.54
CA LEU A 5 8.20 1.84 0.41
C LEU A 5 7.39 2.98 -0.21
N ASN A 6 6.69 2.67 -1.29
CA ASN A 6 5.72 3.56 -1.91
C ASN A 6 4.38 2.87 -1.89
N THR A 7 3.40 3.56 -1.32
CA THR A 7 2.04 3.08 -1.27
C THR A 7 1.08 4.13 -1.78
N ASP A 8 -0.05 3.66 -2.31
CA ASP A 8 -1.25 4.39 -2.65
C ASP A 8 -2.48 3.53 -2.33
N GLU A 9 -3.50 4.12 -1.74
CA GLU A 9 -4.78 3.48 -1.46
C GLU A 9 -5.87 3.95 -2.43
N VAL A 10 -6.93 3.15 -2.51
CA VAL A 10 -8.14 3.51 -3.23
C VAL A 10 -9.35 3.16 -2.40
N VAL A 11 -10.33 4.06 -2.35
CA VAL A 11 -11.64 3.79 -1.76
C VAL A 11 -12.74 4.23 -2.73
N GLN A 12 -13.57 3.26 -3.15
CA GLN A 12 -14.71 3.53 -4.01
C GLN A 12 -15.86 4.13 -3.18
N ILE A 13 -16.21 5.38 -3.47
CA ILE A 13 -17.19 6.16 -2.69
C ILE A 13 -18.57 5.48 -2.58
N VAL A 14 -19.04 4.83 -3.65
CA VAL A 14 -20.39 4.24 -3.69
C VAL A 14 -20.48 2.93 -2.92
N SER A 15 -19.54 2.00 -3.14
CA SER A 15 -19.57 0.68 -2.49
C SER A 15 -18.92 0.69 -1.11
N GLY A 16 -18.02 1.65 -0.87
CA GLY A 16 -17.10 1.70 0.25
C GLY A 16 -15.94 0.72 0.12
N PHE A 17 -15.79 0.01 -1.01
CA PHE A 17 -14.71 -0.94 -1.18
C PHE A 17 -13.36 -0.25 -1.29
N SER A 18 -12.37 -0.81 -0.61
CA SER A 18 -11.04 -0.28 -0.52
C SER A 18 -9.99 -1.30 -0.92
N GLY A 19 -8.89 -0.78 -1.44
CA GLY A 19 -7.71 -1.54 -1.77
C GLY A 19 -6.48 -0.67 -1.67
N VAL A 20 -5.33 -1.32 -1.77
CA VAL A 20 -4.02 -0.70 -1.62
C VAL A 20 -3.09 -1.29 -2.67
N GLY A 21 -2.21 -0.46 -3.23
CA GLY A 21 -1.12 -0.87 -4.09
C GLY A 21 0.22 -0.40 -3.53
N GLU A 22 1.20 -1.31 -3.47
CA GLU A 22 2.50 -1.04 -2.86
C GLU A 22 3.65 -1.45 -3.77
N ILE A 23 4.75 -0.70 -3.66
CA ILE A 23 6.00 -0.93 -4.38
C ILE A 23 7.18 -0.70 -3.43
N ILE A 24 8.05 -1.70 -3.33
CA ILE A 24 9.34 -1.63 -2.64
C ILE A 24 10.44 -1.41 -3.69
N ARG A 25 11.29 -0.41 -3.44
CA ARG A 25 12.40 -0.03 -4.33
C ARG A 25 13.73 -0.01 -3.59
N ASP A 26 14.82 -0.28 -4.32
CA ASP A 26 16.16 -0.06 -3.79
C ASP A 26 16.54 1.44 -3.83
N GLU A 27 17.71 1.74 -3.26
CA GLU A 27 18.30 3.09 -3.25
C GLU A 27 18.66 3.67 -4.63
N LYS A 28 18.64 2.86 -5.69
CA LYS A 28 18.81 3.29 -7.07
C LYS A 28 17.46 3.48 -7.78
N GLY A 29 16.35 3.31 -7.06
CA GLY A 29 15.00 3.40 -7.58
C GLY A 29 14.54 2.16 -8.35
N LYS A 30 15.30 1.06 -8.32
CA LYS A 30 14.92 -0.19 -8.98
C LYS A 30 13.74 -0.81 -8.22
N TRP A 31 12.70 -1.18 -8.95
CA TRP A 31 11.59 -1.97 -8.40
C TRP A 31 12.09 -3.37 -7.99
N ILE A 32 11.92 -3.70 -6.71
CA ILE A 32 12.25 -5.01 -6.13
C ILE A 32 11.00 -5.90 -6.08
N LEU A 33 9.93 -5.38 -5.48
CA LEU A 33 8.68 -6.11 -5.24
C LEU A 33 7.51 -5.13 -5.27
N GLY A 34 6.36 -5.56 -5.78
CA GLY A 34 5.11 -4.83 -5.63
C GLY A 34 3.94 -5.79 -5.51
N TYR A 35 2.93 -5.38 -4.77
CA TYR A 35 1.74 -6.17 -4.48
C TYR A 35 0.55 -5.24 -4.27
N ASN A 36 -0.63 -5.84 -4.22
CA ASN A 36 -1.86 -5.14 -3.94
C ASN A 36 -2.70 -5.94 -2.95
N LEU A 37 -3.42 -5.24 -2.09
CA LEU A 37 -4.26 -5.83 -1.06
C LEU A 37 -5.70 -5.32 -1.18
N PHE A 38 -6.66 -6.23 -1.12
CA PHE A 38 -8.06 -5.87 -0.97
C PHE A 38 -8.39 -5.76 0.53
N LEU A 39 -8.77 -4.56 0.97
CA LEU A 39 -9.01 -4.24 2.38
C LEU A 39 -10.48 -4.38 2.80
N GLY A 40 -11.37 -4.79 1.88
CA GLY A 40 -12.79 -4.85 2.17
C GLY A 40 -13.41 -3.46 2.14
N LYS A 41 -14.15 -3.07 3.19
CA LYS A 41 -14.74 -1.73 3.30
C LYS A 41 -14.10 -0.96 4.45
N CYS A 42 -13.43 0.15 4.16
CA CYS A 42 -12.92 1.05 5.17
C CYS A 42 -12.86 2.50 4.65
N SER A 43 -12.64 3.45 5.56
CA SER A 43 -12.42 4.84 5.18
C SER A 43 -11.04 5.01 4.54
N VAL A 44 -10.87 6.08 3.77
CA VAL A 44 -9.58 6.48 3.17
C VAL A 44 -8.47 6.51 4.23
N PHE A 45 -8.74 7.17 5.36
CA PHE A 45 -7.78 7.24 6.47
C PHE A 45 -7.36 5.87 7.03
N VAL A 46 -8.29 4.91 7.10
CA VAL A 46 -7.98 3.57 7.58
C VAL A 46 -7.24 2.75 6.52
N ALA A 47 -7.56 2.93 5.24
CA ALA A 47 -6.86 2.27 4.13
C ALA A 47 -5.38 2.69 4.07
N GLU A 48 -5.10 3.99 4.21
CA GLU A 48 -3.75 4.56 4.32
C GLU A 48 -2.93 3.93 5.46
N LEU A 49 -3.50 3.88 6.67
CA LEU A 49 -2.81 3.31 7.82
C LEU A 49 -2.53 1.82 7.67
N TRP A 50 -3.48 1.06 7.11
CA TRP A 50 -3.29 -0.35 6.84
C TRP A 50 -2.19 -0.60 5.82
N SER A 51 -2.13 0.23 4.79
CA SER A 51 -1.08 0.11 3.81
C SER A 51 0.31 0.34 4.40
N ILE A 52 0.49 1.41 5.16
CA ILE A 52 1.79 1.68 5.79
C ILE A 52 2.19 0.51 6.69
N LEU A 53 1.23 -0.05 7.44
CA LEU A 53 1.49 -1.20 8.30
C LEU A 53 1.89 -2.45 7.49
N ASP A 54 1.17 -2.78 6.44
CA ASP A 54 1.44 -3.96 5.61
C ASP A 54 2.81 -3.87 4.94
N GLY A 55 3.14 -2.72 4.33
CA GLY A 55 4.44 -2.47 3.75
C GLY A 55 5.60 -2.45 4.74
N LEU A 56 5.38 -2.03 5.99
CA LEU A 56 6.39 -2.15 7.04
C LEU A 56 6.59 -3.60 7.51
N LEU A 57 5.56 -4.45 7.43
CA LEU A 57 5.66 -5.87 7.79
C LEU A 57 6.32 -6.71 6.69
N LEU A 58 6.29 -6.24 5.44
CA LEU A 58 6.90 -6.90 4.29
C LEU A 58 8.36 -6.48 4.01
N LEU A 59 8.83 -5.41 4.65
CA LEU A 59 10.22 -4.95 4.65
C LEU A 59 11.07 -5.63 5.74
#